data_AF-A0A2Z6R646-F1
#
_entry.id   AF-A0A2Z6R646-F1
#
_cell.length_a   1.000
_cell.length_b   1.000
_cell.length_c   1.000
_cell.angle_alpha   90.00
_cell.angle_beta   90.00
_cell.angle_gamma   90.00
#
_symmetry.space_group_name_H-M   'P 1'
#
loop_
_entity.id
_entity.type
_entity.pdbx_description
1 polymer ?
#
loop_
_entity_poly.entity_id
_entity_poly.type
_entity_poly.pdbx_seq_one_letter_code
_entity_poly.pdbx_strand_id
1 'polypeptide(L)'
;MQRGSQQRVKPLIPIKVKSPFYRIGIDIKGPLPRTKQGNRYIIVAMDYFTKWPEVKAIENIRAETVAKFIYEEIIYHHGVPQEILSDRGTSFVNQIIDKLCENYQTKHRLTSPYRP
;
A
#
# COMPACT_ATOMS: atom_id res chain seq x y z
N MET A 1 -13.16 12.89 -38.48
CA MET A 1 -13.65 13.05 -37.09
C MET A 1 -14.19 11.71 -36.60
N GLN A 2 -13.38 10.92 -35.88
CA GLN A 2 -13.84 9.68 -35.24
C GLN A 2 -14.26 10.00 -33.81
N ARG A 3 -15.51 9.68 -33.44
CA ARG A 3 -16.02 9.82 -32.07
C ARG A 3 -15.35 8.72 -31.22
N GLY A 4 -14.53 9.12 -30.26
CA GLY A 4 -13.98 8.20 -29.26
C GLY A 4 -15.12 7.48 -28.53
N SER A 5 -15.03 6.16 -28.46
CA SER A 5 -15.95 5.34 -27.71
C SER A 5 -15.97 5.77 -26.24
N GLN A 6 -17.11 6.24 -25.74
CA GLN A 6 -17.30 6.47 -24.31
C GLN A 6 -17.16 5.13 -23.58
N GLN A 7 -16.03 4.92 -22.91
CA GLN A 7 -15.88 3.82 -21.97
C GLN A 7 -17.00 3.94 -20.92
N ARG A 8 -17.88 2.95 -20.90
CA ARG A 8 -18.94 2.81 -19.89
C ARG A 8 -18.25 2.64 -18.54
N VAL A 9 -18.17 3.71 -17.75
CA VAL A 9 -17.62 3.64 -16.38
C VAL A 9 -18.52 2.68 -15.59
N LYS A 10 -18.00 1.50 -15.27
CA LYS A 10 -18.71 0.56 -14.40
C LYS A 10 -18.90 1.24 -13.03
N PRO A 11 -20.09 1.15 -12.41
CA PRO A 11 -20.33 1.77 -11.11
C PRO A 11 -19.31 1.27 -10.09
N LEU A 12 -18.70 2.19 -9.35
CA LEU A 12 -17.76 1.86 -8.29
C LEU A 12 -18.50 1.13 -7.17
N ILE A 13 -18.06 -0.08 -6.84
CA ILE A 13 -18.64 -0.87 -5.76
C ILE A 13 -17.87 -0.55 -4.48
N PRO A 14 -18.54 -0.10 -3.40
CA PRO A 14 -17.89 0.18 -2.14
C PRO A 14 -17.21 -1.07 -1.57
N ILE A 15 -15.97 -0.91 -1.14
CA ILE A 15 -15.23 -1.97 -0.45
C ILE A 15 -15.77 -2.05 0.99
N LYS A 16 -16.52 -3.11 1.29
CA LYS A 16 -17.04 -3.36 2.64
C LYS A 16 -15.92 -3.88 3.55
N VAL A 17 -15.60 -3.11 4.58
CA VAL A 17 -14.65 -3.47 5.65
C VAL A 17 -15.35 -3.37 7.01
N LYS A 18 -14.99 -4.26 7.92
CA LYS A 18 -15.77 -4.53 9.14
C LYS A 18 -15.27 -3.79 10.38
N SER A 19 -14.00 -3.40 10.43
CA SER A 19 -13.37 -2.77 11.59
C SER A 19 -12.16 -1.94 11.17
N PRO A 20 -11.70 -0.99 12.01
CA PRO A 20 -10.44 -0.27 11.82
C PRO A 20 -9.28 -1.24 11.58
N PHE A 21 -8.38 -0.89 10.67
CA PHE A 21 -7.17 -1.63 10.31
C PHE A 21 -7.38 -3.08 9.84
N TYR A 22 -8.63 -3.48 9.56
CA TYR A 22 -8.91 -4.80 8.97
C TYR A 22 -8.23 -4.95 7.60
N ARG A 23 -8.36 -3.92 6.77
CA ARG A 23 -7.72 -3.85 5.45
C ARG A 23 -7.06 -2.50 5.30
N ILE A 24 -5.79 -2.52 4.92
CA ILE A 24 -5.05 -1.31 4.59
C ILE A 24 -4.66 -1.32 3.10
N GLY A 25 -4.55 -0.14 2.52
CA GLY A 25 -3.91 0.05 1.22
C GLY A 25 -2.57 0.73 1.40
N ILE A 26 -1.51 0.17 0.84
CA ILE A 26 -0.17 0.71 0.93
C ILE A 26 0.32 1.16 -0.44
N ASP A 27 0.93 2.34 -0.50
CA ASP A 27 1.46 2.95 -1.72
C ASP A 27 2.76 3.71 -1.41
N ILE A 28 3.60 3.88 -2.42
CA ILE A 28 4.84 4.67 -2.31
C ILE A 28 4.86 5.71 -3.43
N LYS A 29 5.14 6.96 -3.05
CA LYS A 29 5.35 8.07 -3.99
C LYS A 29 6.82 8.47 -4.06
N GLY A 30 7.29 8.70 -5.28
CA GLY A 30 8.61 9.27 -5.59
C GLY A 30 9.23 8.67 -6.86
N PRO A 31 10.50 9.00 -7.14
CA PRO A 31 11.37 9.83 -6.32
C PRO A 31 10.93 11.30 -6.28
N LEU A 32 11.04 11.92 -5.11
CA LEU A 32 10.82 13.35 -4.82
C LEU A 32 12.18 14.06 -4.64
N PRO A 33 12.21 15.40 -4.59
CA PRO A 33 13.42 16.13 -4.22
C PRO A 33 14.03 15.59 -2.92
N ARG A 34 15.32 15.28 -2.97
CA ARG A 34 16.02 14.64 -1.86
C ARG A 34 16.17 15.63 -0.69
N THR A 35 15.78 15.22 0.50
CA THR A 35 15.96 16.03 1.71
C THR A 35 17.42 15.99 2.20
N LYS A 36 17.78 16.86 3.15
CA LYS A 36 19.10 16.83 3.80
C LYS A 36 19.42 15.49 4.48
N GLN A 37 18.38 14.79 4.95
CA GLN A 37 18.48 13.47 5.59
C GLN A 37 18.53 12.33 4.56
N GLY A 38 18.47 12.64 3.26
CA GLY A 38 18.55 11.65 2.20
C GLY A 38 17.22 11.03 1.78
N ASN A 39 16.11 11.37 2.43
CA ASN A 39 14.76 10.90 2.07
C ASN A 39 14.38 11.39 0.67
N ARG A 40 13.80 10.48 -0.13
CA ARG A 40 13.37 10.79 -1.50
C ARG A 40 12.05 10.11 -1.88
N TYR A 41 11.42 9.43 -0.95
CA TYR A 41 10.13 8.76 -1.14
C TYR A 41 9.22 9.00 0.07
N ILE A 42 7.92 8.84 -0.15
CA ILE A 42 6.92 8.82 0.91
C ILE A 42 6.19 7.49 0.80
N ILE A 43 6.19 6.70 1.86
CA ILE A 43 5.34 5.51 1.99
C ILE A 43 4.09 5.88 2.79
N VAL A 44 2.94 5.42 2.32
CA VAL A 44 1.63 5.69 2.91
C VAL A 44 0.89 4.39 3.08
N ALA A 45 0.30 4.15 4.25
CA ALA A 45 -0.73 3.16 4.47
C ALA A 45 -2.04 3.85 4.85
N MET A 46 -3.14 3.46 4.21
CA MET A 46 -4.47 4.02 4.44
C MET A 46 -5.39 2.92 4.96
N ASP A 47 -5.97 3.10 6.14
CA ASP A 47 -7.03 2.23 6.63
C ASP A 47 -8.31 2.40 5.80
N TYR A 48 -8.89 1.28 5.35
CA TYR A 48 -10.08 1.33 4.51
C TYR A 48 -11.33 1.70 5.29
N PHE A 49 -11.38 1.45 6.61
CA PHE A 49 -12.57 1.68 7.43
C PHE A 49 -12.64 3.13 7.90
N THR A 50 -11.63 3.58 8.64
CA THR A 50 -11.57 4.93 9.23
C THR A 50 -11.06 6.00 8.26
N LYS A 51 -10.40 5.59 7.16
CA LYS A 51 -9.63 6.48 6.28
C LYS A 51 -8.45 7.16 7.00
N TRP A 52 -7.93 6.53 8.05
CA TRP A 52 -6.75 6.99 8.75
C TRP A 52 -5.47 6.74 7.94
N PRO A 53 -4.63 7.77 7.69
CA PRO A 53 -3.34 7.62 7.03
C PRO A 53 -2.19 7.44 8.03
N GLU A 54 -1.31 6.48 7.75
CA GLU A 54 0.04 6.38 8.30
C GLU A 54 1.05 6.72 7.21
N VAL A 55 2.00 7.63 7.50
CA VAL A 55 2.88 8.22 6.48
C VAL A 55 4.31 8.34 7.00
N LYS A 56 5.29 7.88 6.22
CA LYS A 56 6.72 8.02 6.56
C LYS A 56 7.54 8.45 5.35
N ALA A 57 8.47 9.39 5.56
CA ALA A 57 9.48 9.73 4.56
C ALA A 57 10.60 8.68 4.62
N ILE A 58 10.98 8.13 3.47
CA ILE A 58 12.01 7.08 3.37
C ILE A 58 13.05 7.42 2.30
N GLU A 59 14.28 6.95 2.53
CA GLU A 59 15.43 7.13 1.63
C GLU A 59 15.42 6.22 0.40
N ASN A 60 14.81 5.03 0.52
CA ASN A 60 14.81 4.00 -0.51
C ASN A 60 13.51 3.19 -0.47
N ILE A 61 13.21 2.48 -1.56
CA ILE A 61 12.01 1.62 -1.71
C ILE A 61 12.34 0.14 -1.55
N ARG A 62 13.44 -0.19 -0.87
CA ARG A 62 13.83 -1.59 -0.67
C ARG A 62 12.82 -2.28 0.24
N ALA A 63 12.70 -3.58 0.04
CA ALA A 63 11.77 -4.43 0.76
C ALA A 63 11.93 -4.34 2.29
N GLU A 64 13.16 -4.24 2.80
CA GLU A 64 13.47 -4.09 4.22
C GLU A 64 12.88 -2.80 4.80
N THR A 65 12.99 -1.70 4.04
CA THR A 65 12.45 -0.39 4.43
C THR A 65 10.92 -0.44 4.49
N VAL A 66 10.29 -1.09 3.50
CA VAL A 66 8.84 -1.28 3.44
C VAL A 66 8.36 -2.19 4.57
N ALA A 67 9.03 -3.31 4.81
CA ALA A 67 8.69 -4.24 5.89
C ALA A 67 8.83 -3.58 7.26
N LYS A 68 9.89 -2.78 7.47
CA LYS A 68 10.09 -2.00 8.69
C LYS A 68 8.94 -1.02 8.92
N PHE A 69 8.50 -0.30 7.88
CA PHE A 69 7.34 0.58 7.98
C PHE A 69 6.06 -0.17 8.34
N ILE A 70 5.77 -1.31 7.70
CA ILE A 70 4.59 -2.13 8.01
C ILE A 70 4.63 -2.59 9.48
N TYR A 71 5.79 -3.03 9.96
CA TYR A 71 5.92 -3.49 11.33
C TYR A 71 5.78 -2.34 12.35
N GLU A 72 6.58 -1.28 12.20
CA GLU A 72 6.67 -0.19 13.18
C GLU A 72 5.44 0.71 13.19
N GLU A 73 4.91 1.06 12.02
CA GLU A 73 3.85 2.07 11.95
C GLU A 73 2.45 1.45 11.93
N ILE A 74 2.32 0.18 11.51
CA ILE A 74 1.02 -0.51 11.42
C ILE A 74 0.87 -1.54 12.51
N ILE A 75 1.68 -2.60 12.49
CA ILE A 75 1.49 -3.76 13.37
C ILE A 75 1.68 -3.36 14.84
N TYR A 76 2.74 -2.60 15.13
CA TYR A 76 3.08 -2.21 16.49
C TYR A 76 2.05 -1.25 17.10
N HIS A 77 1.51 -0.30 16.33
CA HIS A 77 0.56 0.70 16.84
C HIS A 77 -0.90 0.25 16.81
N HIS A 78 -1.32 -0.45 15.75
CA HIS A 78 -2.74 -0.72 15.46
C HIS A 78 -3.09 -2.21 15.49
N GLY A 79 -2.09 -3.08 15.63
CA GLY A 79 -2.24 -4.52 15.53
C GLY A 79 -2.15 -5.03 14.09
N VAL A 80 -2.28 -6.35 13.94
CA VAL A 80 -2.04 -7.04 12.68
C VAL A 80 -3.23 -6.86 11.72
N PRO A 81 -3.03 -6.26 10.53
CA PRO A 81 -4.07 -6.18 9.53
C PRO A 81 -4.38 -7.56 8.95
N GLN A 82 -5.65 -7.82 8.65
CA GLN A 82 -6.05 -9.05 7.98
C GLN A 82 -5.64 -9.05 6.51
N GLU A 83 -5.67 -7.87 5.87
CA GLU A 83 -5.30 -7.73 4.47
C GLU A 83 -4.51 -6.46 4.19
N ILE A 84 -3.44 -6.61 3.41
CA ILE A 84 -2.67 -5.50 2.85
C ILE A 84 -2.90 -5.49 1.34
N LEU A 85 -3.37 -4.37 0.79
CA LEU A 85 -3.50 -4.16 -0.63
C LEU A 85 -2.37 -3.24 -1.12
N SER A 86 -1.54 -3.70 -2.04
CA SER A 86 -0.51 -2.87 -2.69
C SER A 86 -0.62 -2.93 -4.20
N ASP A 87 0.09 -2.05 -4.89
CA ASP A 87 0.37 -2.26 -6.31
C ASP A 87 1.34 -3.43 -6.54
N ARG A 88 1.61 -3.73 -7.82
CA ARG A 88 2.58 -4.77 -8.23
C ARG A 88 4.03 -4.29 -8.26
N GLY A 89 4.36 -3.18 -7.59
CA GLY A 89 5.74 -2.71 -7.49
C GLY A 89 6.65 -3.75 -6.84
N THR A 90 7.90 -3.84 -7.31
CA THR A 90 8.91 -4.77 -6.77
C THR A 90 9.19 -4.54 -5.29
N SER A 91 8.98 -3.31 -4.80
CA SER A 91 9.04 -2.94 -3.38
C SER A 91 8.09 -3.75 -2.50
N PHE A 92 6.96 -4.19 -3.07
CA PHE A 92 5.93 -4.96 -2.36
C PHE A 92 5.91 -6.44 -2.75
N VAL A 93 6.33 -6.78 -3.97
CA VAL A 93 6.40 -8.17 -4.45
C VAL A 93 7.81 -8.71 -4.27
N ASN A 94 8.09 -9.29 -3.11
CA ASN A 94 9.38 -9.90 -2.78
C ASN A 94 9.29 -10.80 -1.54
N GLN A 95 10.28 -11.67 -1.38
CA GLN A 95 10.31 -12.69 -0.31
C GLN A 95 10.27 -12.12 1.11
N ILE A 96 10.73 -10.88 1.31
CA ILE A 96 10.72 -10.26 2.65
C ILE A 96 9.30 -9.89 3.04
N ILE A 97 8.55 -9.27 2.14
CA ILE A 97 7.15 -8.94 2.35
C ILE A 97 6.30 -10.21 2.43
N ASP A 98 6.58 -11.21 1.60
CA ASP A 98 5.90 -12.51 1.65
C ASP A 98 6.07 -13.15 3.03
N LYS A 99 7.31 -13.29 3.51
CA LYS A 99 7.62 -13.84 4.85
C LYS A 99 7.00 -13.03 5.98
N LEU A 100 7.00 -11.70 5.88
CA LEU A 100 6.35 -10.84 6.87
C LEU A 100 4.85 -11.17 6.94
N CYS A 101 4.18 -11.23 5.79
CA CYS A 101 2.75 -11.52 5.72
C CYS A 101 2.45 -12.95 6.21
N GLU A 102 3.28 -13.93 5.91
CA GLU A 102 3.17 -15.30 6.43
C GLU A 102 3.29 -15.34 7.95
N ASN A 103 4.31 -14.70 8.52
CA ASN A 103 4.56 -14.69 9.97
C ASN A 103 3.41 -14.08 10.77
N TYR A 104 2.77 -13.04 10.22
CA TYR A 104 1.64 -12.36 10.85
C TYR A 104 0.28 -12.87 10.35
N GLN A 105 0.25 -13.88 9.49
CA GLN A 105 -0.98 -14.43 8.90
C GLN A 105 -1.84 -13.39 8.17
N THR A 106 -1.19 -12.36 7.60
CA THR A 106 -1.81 -11.30 6.82
C THR A 106 -1.93 -11.71 5.35
N LYS A 107 -3.07 -11.45 4.72
CA LYS A 107 -3.23 -11.69 3.27
C LYS A 107 -2.72 -10.50 2.47
N HIS A 108 -1.64 -10.70 1.72
CA HIS A 108 -1.18 -9.72 0.75
C HIS A 108 -1.97 -9.84 -0.55
N ARG A 109 -2.61 -8.74 -0.96
CA ARG A 109 -3.37 -8.63 -2.21
C ARG A 109 -2.70 -7.60 -3.11
N LEU A 110 -2.67 -7.89 -4.40
CA LEU A 110 -2.15 -6.99 -5.42
C LEU A 110 -3.32 -6.38 -6.20
N THR A 111 -3.26 -5.07 -6.47
CA THR A 111 -4.22 -4.41 -7.38
C THR A 111 -4.17 -5.06 -8.76
N SER A 112 -5.25 -5.00 -9.54
CA SER A 112 -5.23 -5.48 -10.94
C SER A 112 -4.19 -4.70 -11.75
N PRO A 113 -3.53 -5.32 -12.76
CA PRO A 113 -2.64 -4.58 -13.64
C PRO A 113 -3.45 -3.46 -14.30
N TYR A 114 -2.85 -2.28 -14.47
CA TYR A 114 -3.51 -1.19 -15.17
C TYR A 114 -3.93 -1.67 -16.57
N ARG A 115 -5.24 -1.67 -16.83
CA ARG A 115 -5.83 -1.95 -18.14
C ARG A 115 -6.50 -0.66 -18.63
N PRO A 116 -5.79 0.18 -19.40
CA PRO A 116 -6.36 1.39 -20.00
C PRO A 116 -7.49 1.06 -20.99
#